data_AF-A0A3B9LD80-F1
#
_entry.id   AF-A0A3B9LD80-F1
#
_cell.length_a   1.000
_cell.length_b   1.000
_cell.length_c   1.000
_cell.angle_alpha   90.00
_cell.angle_beta   90.00
_cell.angle_gamma   90.00
#
_symmetry.space_group_name_H-M   'P 1'
#
loop_
_entity.id
_entity.type
_entity.pdbx_description
1 polymer ?
#
loop_
_entity_poly.entity_id
_entity_poly.type
_entity_poly.pdbx_seq_one_letter_code
_entity_poly.pdbx_strand_id
1 'polypeptide(L)'
;MESPDPVTRVVAADAKLRHADDDIGEKMVLNMGPSHPATHGVLRLVLELDGEIITKATPDIGFLHRGDEKIAENMQYNQFVPYTDRLDYLAPLSNNVAYALAVEKLMG
;
A
#
# COMPACT_ATOMS: atom_id res chain seq x y z
N MET A 1 18.79 2.68 -3.83
CA MET A 1 18.33 3.56 -2.74
C MET A 1 17.27 2.78 -2.00
N GLU A 2 17.73 1.98 -1.03
CA GLU A 2 16.90 1.01 -0.31
C GLU A 2 15.88 1.76 0.54
N SER A 3 14.61 1.38 0.43
CA SER A 3 13.55 1.91 1.27
C SER A 3 13.95 1.64 2.73
N PRO A 4 14.04 2.65 3.61
CA PRO A 4 14.53 2.46 4.97
C PRO A 4 13.73 1.37 5.68
N ASP A 5 14.45 0.48 6.37
CA ASP A 5 13.88 -0.68 7.02
C ASP A 5 12.67 -0.33 7.90
N PRO A 6 11.71 -1.26 8.00
CA PRO A 6 10.45 -1.04 8.71
C PRO A 6 10.63 -0.63 10.17
N VAL A 7 11.77 -0.98 10.79
CA VAL A 7 12.17 -0.53 12.13
C VAL A 7 12.54 0.94 12.09
N THR A 8 13.41 1.36 11.17
CA THR A 8 13.87 2.75 11.00
C THR A 8 12.71 3.73 10.77
N ARG A 9 11.66 3.31 10.06
CA ARG A 9 10.44 4.12 9.89
C ARG A 9 9.64 4.27 11.19
N VAL A 10 9.56 3.21 12.00
CA VAL A 10 8.92 3.27 13.32
C VAL A 10 9.74 4.15 14.25
N VAL A 11 11.07 4.03 14.25
CA VAL A 11 11.94 4.90 15.06
C VAL A 11 11.84 6.36 14.60
N ALA A 12 11.70 6.62 13.29
CA ALA A 12 11.52 7.97 12.78
C ALA A 12 10.13 8.55 13.10
N ALA A 13 9.09 7.72 13.17
CA ALA A 13 7.76 8.13 13.63
C ALA A 13 7.77 8.40 15.15
N ASP A 14 8.40 7.51 15.93
CA ASP A 14 8.58 7.62 17.39
C ASP A 14 9.44 8.85 17.77
N ALA A 15 10.54 9.08 17.05
CA ALA A 15 11.42 10.22 17.26
C ALA A 15 10.75 11.58 16.96
N LYS A 16 9.79 11.62 16.03
CA LYS A 16 9.00 12.84 15.76
C LYS A 16 7.99 13.14 16.87
N LEU A 17 7.69 12.19 17.75
CA LEU A 17 6.67 12.30 18.79
C LEU A 17 7.24 12.72 20.14
N ARG A 18 8.53 12.47 20.41
CA ARG A 18 9.18 12.81 21.70
C ARG A 18 9.39 14.31 21.97
N HIS A 19 8.86 15.18 21.12
CA HIS A 19 8.89 16.64 21.31
C HIS A 19 7.46 17.20 21.34
N ALA A 20 6.76 16.92 22.43
CA ALA A 20 5.63 17.74 22.88
C ALA A 20 5.56 17.60 24.41
N ASP A 21 6.08 18.62 25.10
CA ASP A 21 5.72 18.92 26.48
C ASP A 21 4.19 19.09 26.53
N ASP A 22 3.50 18.24 27.29
CA ASP A 22 2.45 18.62 28.26
C ASP A 22 1.60 17.41 28.67
N ASP A 23 1.30 17.37 29.97
CA ASP A 23 0.49 16.40 30.70
C ASP A 23 -0.92 16.15 30.10
N ILE A 24 -1.40 14.92 30.32
CA ILE A 24 -2.74 14.33 30.07
C ILE A 24 -2.88 13.61 28.70
N GLY A 25 -2.57 12.30 28.71
CA GLY A 25 -2.86 11.34 27.64
C GLY A 25 -1.58 10.84 26.96
N GLU A 26 -1.05 9.69 27.40
CA GLU A 26 0.11 9.08 26.73
C GLU A 26 -0.25 8.76 25.27
N LYS A 27 0.26 9.55 24.32
CA LYS A 27 0.16 9.24 22.89
C LYS A 27 0.92 7.95 22.61
N MET A 28 0.22 6.94 22.13
CA MET A 28 0.77 5.62 21.85
C MET A 28 0.97 5.40 20.36
N VAL A 29 2.10 4.79 19.99
CA VAL A 29 2.34 4.31 18.62
C VAL A 29 2.04 2.81 18.56
N LEU A 30 1.00 2.43 17.83
CA LEU A 30 0.59 1.04 17.61
C LEU A 30 0.96 0.60 16.18
N ASN A 31 1.73 -0.48 16.07
CA ASN A 31 2.07 -1.11 14.79
C ASN A 31 1.12 -2.28 14.51
N MET A 32 0.12 -2.06 13.66
CA MET A 32 -0.74 -3.13 13.14
C MET A 32 -0.02 -3.81 11.97
N GLY A 33 0.41 -5.05 12.21
CA GLY A 33 1.24 -5.82 11.27
C GLY A 33 0.52 -6.22 9.97
N PRO A 34 1.29 -6.61 8.93
CA PRO A 34 0.78 -6.84 7.57
C PRO A 34 -0.17 -8.04 7.42
N SER A 35 -0.15 -9.00 8.34
CA SER A 35 -1.04 -10.17 8.34
C SER A 35 -2.04 -10.13 9.50
N HIS A 36 -2.24 -8.95 10.10
CA HIS A 36 -3.19 -8.81 11.19
C HIS A 36 -4.60 -9.16 10.66
N PRO A 37 -5.37 -10.02 11.36
CA PRO A 37 -6.66 -10.52 10.84
C PRO A 37 -7.71 -9.42 10.63
N ALA A 38 -7.47 -8.21 11.15
CA ALA A 38 -8.33 -7.04 10.94
C ALA A 38 -8.09 -6.30 9.60
N THR A 39 -7.09 -6.68 8.79
CA THR A 39 -6.83 -6.06 7.49
C THR A 39 -7.18 -7.03 6.35
N HIS A 40 -8.15 -6.68 5.49
CA HIS A 40 -8.38 -7.41 4.24
C HIS A 40 -7.19 -7.20 3.30
N GLY A 41 -6.49 -8.28 2.94
CA GLY A 41 -5.25 -8.22 2.16
C GLY A 41 -4.00 -8.16 3.02
N VAL A 42 -2.93 -7.55 2.50
CA VAL A 42 -1.65 -7.42 3.20
C VAL A 42 -1.33 -5.94 3.34
N LEU A 43 -1.57 -5.39 4.52
CA LEU A 43 -1.41 -3.97 4.82
C LEU A 43 -0.86 -3.78 6.22
N ARG A 44 0.23 -3.03 6.34
CA ARG A 44 0.75 -2.61 7.64
C ARG A 44 0.35 -1.17 7.91
N LEU A 45 -0.11 -0.89 9.12
CA LEU A 45 -0.50 0.44 9.56
C LEU A 45 0.29 0.80 10.82
N VAL A 46 1.01 1.92 10.78
CA VAL A 46 1.57 2.55 11.97
C VAL A 46 0.59 3.63 12.42
N LEU A 47 -0.10 3.35 13.53
CA LEU A 47 -1.15 4.20 14.09
C LEU A 47 -0.60 4.99 15.28
N GLU A 48 -0.95 6.27 15.34
CA GLU A 48 -0.78 7.12 16.52
C GLU A 48 -2.16 7.26 17.18
N LEU A 49 -2.21 6.93 18.46
CA LEU A 49 -3.42 6.85 19.25
C LEU A 49 -3.33 7.82 20.43
N ASP A 50 -4.42 8.53 20.66
CA ASP A 50 -4.70 9.23 21.92
C ASP A 50 -5.90 8.52 22.56
N GLY A 51 -5.59 7.56 23.45
CA GLY A 51 -6.58 6.62 23.98
C GLY A 51 -7.23 5.78 22.86
N GLU A 52 -8.54 5.97 22.64
CA GLU A 52 -9.33 5.28 21.61
C GLU A 52 -9.39 6.04 20.27
N ILE A 53 -8.85 7.26 20.23
CA ILE A 53 -8.91 8.12 19.05
C ILE A 53 -7.63 7.98 18.22
N ILE A 54 -7.77 7.73 16.92
CA ILE A 54 -6.65 7.72 15.97
C ILE A 54 -6.32 9.17 15.59
N THR A 55 -5.15 9.65 15.98
CA THR A 55 -4.66 10.99 15.60
C THR A 55 -3.95 10.96 14.25
N LYS A 56 -3.30 9.84 13.93
CA LYS A 56 -2.60 9.65 12.66
C LYS A 56 -2.52 8.18 12.26
N ALA A 57 -2.65 7.90 10.97
CA ALA A 57 -2.40 6.58 10.40
C ALA A 57 -1.39 6.71 9.24
N THR A 58 -0.28 5.99 9.34
CA THR A 58 0.74 5.92 8.27
C THR A 58 0.70 4.51 7.65
N PRO A 59 0.14 4.37 6.43
CA PRO A 59 0.14 3.09 5.74
C PRO A 59 1.51 2.78 5.15
N ASP A 60 1.94 1.54 5.36
CA ASP A 60 3.14 0.95 4.74
C ASP A 60 2.66 -0.08 3.72
N ILE A 61 2.82 0.25 2.44
CA ILE A 61 2.30 -0.49 1.29
C ILE A 61 3.44 -1.10 0.47
N GLY A 62 3.10 -2.01 -0.44
CA GLY A 62 4.07 -2.63 -1.36
C GLY A 62 4.44 -4.07 -1.02
N PHE A 63 3.88 -4.66 0.04
CA PHE A 63 4.06 -6.08 0.36
C PHE A 63 3.53 -7.02 -0.73
N LEU A 64 2.64 -6.54 -1.60
CA LEU A 64 2.12 -7.27 -2.77
C LEU A 64 2.58 -6.63 -4.10
N HIS A 65 3.66 -5.85 -4.09
CA HIS A 65 4.21 -5.33 -5.34
C HIS A 65 4.84 -6.46 -6.15
N ARG A 66 4.28 -6.74 -7.34
CA ARG A 66 4.74 -7.83 -8.23
C ARG A 66 5.50 -7.35 -9.47
N GLY A 67 5.67 -6.04 -9.62
CA GLY A 67 6.35 -5.46 -10.79
C GLY A 67 5.57 -5.62 -12.10
N ASP A 68 4.24 -5.65 -12.04
CA ASP A 68 3.36 -5.87 -13.21
C ASP A 68 3.66 -4.88 -14.35
N GLU A 69 3.97 -3.61 -14.04
CA GLU A 69 4.38 -2.59 -15.02
C GLU A 69 5.67 -2.97 -15.77
N LYS A 70 6.67 -3.50 -15.06
CA LYS A 70 7.93 -3.91 -15.68
C LYS A 70 7.77 -5.16 -16.54
N ILE A 71 6.87 -6.04 -16.13
CA ILE A 71 6.51 -7.24 -16.88
C ILE A 71 5.81 -6.84 -18.20
N ALA A 72 4.93 -5.82 -18.16
CA ALA A 72 4.24 -5.31 -19.33
C ALA A 72 5.19 -4.85 -20.45
N GLU A 73 6.32 -4.22 -20.09
CA GLU A 73 7.33 -3.75 -21.06
C GLU A 73 7.93 -4.89 -21.91
N ASN A 74 7.95 -6.11 -21.38
CA ASN A 74 8.54 -7.28 -22.04
C ASN A 74 7.48 -8.21 -22.69
N MET A 75 6.21 -7.80 -22.74
CA MET A 75 5.12 -8.61 -23.29
C MET A 75 4.45 -7.93 -24.50
N GLN A 76 3.92 -8.75 -25.41
CA GLN A 76 3.05 -8.25 -26.46
C GLN A 76 1.68 -7.85 -25.90
N TYR A 77 0.99 -6.92 -26.57
CA TYR A 77 -0.30 -6.37 -26.09
C TYR A 77 -1.32 -7.45 -25.71
N ASN A 78 -1.47 -8.51 -26.51
CA ASN A 78 -2.41 -9.59 -26.23
C ASN A 78 -1.94 -10.54 -25.11
N GLN A 79 -0.62 -10.66 -24.91
CA GLN A 79 -0.05 -11.51 -23.85
C GLN A 79 -0.22 -10.90 -22.46
N PHE A 80 -0.41 -9.58 -22.38
CA PHE A 80 -0.57 -8.87 -21.10
C PHE A 80 -2.02 -8.88 -20.57
N VAL A 81 -3.02 -9.27 -21.38
CA VAL A 81 -4.43 -9.32 -20.96
C VAL A 81 -4.67 -10.16 -19.68
N PRO A 82 -4.05 -11.33 -19.48
CA PRO A 82 -4.21 -12.07 -18.22
C PRO A 82 -3.57 -11.38 -17.00
N TYR A 83 -2.65 -10.44 -17.20
CA TYR A 83 -2.06 -9.66 -16.10
C TYR A 83 -3.01 -8.55 -15.63
N THR A 84 -3.83 -8.00 -16.53
CA THR A 84 -4.82 -6.99 -16.14
C THR A 84 -5.92 -7.55 -15.24
N ASP A 85 -6.24 -8.84 -15.36
CA ASP A 85 -7.11 -9.57 -14.40
C ASP A 85 -6.57 -9.58 -12.96
N ARG A 86 -5.25 -9.49 -12.79
CA ARG A 86 -4.58 -9.63 -11.48
C ARG A 86 -4.34 -8.30 -10.77
N LEU A 87 -4.64 -7.18 -11.43
CA LEU A 87 -4.52 -5.83 -10.84
C LEU A 87 -5.65 -5.57 -9.85
N ASP A 88 -6.89 -5.87 -10.25
CA ASP A 88 -8.06 -5.92 -9.37
C ASP A 88 -8.68 -7.31 -9.51
N TYR A 89 -8.41 -8.15 -8.51
CA TYR A 89 -8.89 -9.53 -8.48
C TYR A 89 -10.39 -9.64 -8.18
N LEU A 90 -11.07 -8.55 -7.79
CA LEU A 90 -12.52 -8.52 -7.58
C LEU A 90 -13.27 -8.14 -8.85
N ALA A 91 -12.68 -7.30 -9.70
CA ALA A 91 -13.29 -6.82 -10.95
C ALA A 91 -12.36 -6.97 -12.18
N PRO A 92 -11.93 -8.20 -12.53
CA PRO A 92 -10.97 -8.44 -13.61
C PRO A 92 -11.45 -7.95 -14.98
N LEU A 93 -12.74 -8.12 -15.27
CA LEU A 93 -13.34 -7.70 -16.54
C LEU A 93 -13.26 -6.19 -16.77
N SER A 94 -13.43 -5.38 -15.72
CA SER A 94 -13.34 -3.93 -15.81
C SER A 94 -11.93 -3.49 -16.23
N ASN A 95 -10.89 -4.13 -15.69
CA ASN A 95 -9.51 -3.85 -16.05
C ASN A 95 -9.20 -4.26 -17.49
N ASN A 96 -9.68 -5.43 -17.92
CA ASN A 96 -9.49 -5.89 -19.29
C ASN A 96 -10.14 -4.95 -20.29
N VAL A 97 -11.36 -4.48 -20.01
CA VAL A 97 -12.05 -3.50 -20.87
C VAL A 97 -11.26 -2.19 -20.92
N ALA A 98 -10.80 -1.66 -19.78
CA ALA A 98 -10.00 -0.45 -19.76
C ALA A 98 -8.70 -0.59 -20.57
N TYR A 99 -8.03 -1.73 -20.47
CA TYR A 99 -6.82 -2.04 -21.23
C TYR A 99 -7.09 -2.20 -22.73
N ALA A 100 -8.14 -2.96 -23.11
CA ALA A 100 -8.53 -3.15 -24.50
C ALA A 100 -8.88 -1.83 -25.17
N LEU A 101 -9.71 -0.99 -24.53
CA LEU A 101 -10.06 0.35 -25.04
C LEU A 101 -8.82 1.23 -25.22
N ALA A 102 -7.83 1.13 -24.31
CA ALA A 102 -6.59 1.88 -24.43
C ALA A 102 -5.75 1.42 -25.64
N VAL A 103 -5.66 0.11 -25.88
CA VAL A 103 -4.96 -0.47 -27.04
C VAL A 103 -5.69 -0.17 -28.34
N GLU A 104 -7.02 -0.32 -28.37
CA GLU A 104 -7.86 0.01 -29.52
C GLU A 104 -7.66 1.47 -29.91
N LYS A 105 -7.83 2.41 -28.97
CA LYS A 105 -7.62 3.85 -29.21
C LYS A 105 -6.20 4.20 -29.67
N LEU A 106 -5.19 3.43 -29.24
CA LEU A 106 -3.81 3.62 -29.68
C LEU A 106 -3.61 3.17 -31.15
N MET A 107 -4.35 2.16 -31.59
CA MET A 107 -4.19 1.53 -32.91
C MET A 107 -5.19 2.00 -33.97
N GLY A 108 -6.32 2.62 -33.60
CA GLY A 108 -7.31 3.22 -34.51
C GLY A 108 -8.73 2.73 -34.25
#